data_AF-A0A3D6CGB2-F1
#
_entry.id   AF-A0A3D6CGB2-F1
#
_cell.length_a   1.000
_cell.length_b   1.000
_cell.length_c   1.000
_cell.angle_alpha   90.00
_cell.angle_beta   90.00
_cell.angle_gamma   90.00
#
_symmetry.space_group_name_H-M   'P 1'
#
loop_
_entity.id
_entity.type
_entity.pdbx_description
1 polymer ?
#
loop_
_entity_poly.entity_id
_entity_poly.type
_entity_poly.pdbx_seq_one_letter_code
_entity_poly.pdbx_strand_id
1 'polypeptide(L)'
;MSEINKIPSAENPETFTGLKLGPPMNRAAGIPAIYHSLKHVFGEAGVLRGLQALSALNQKGGFDCPSCAWPDPDDERSGIAEYCENGAKAVADEATQKKIGAEFFAKHSVAGLASLSDYDLGKKGRIAEPL
;
A
#
# COMPACT_ATOMS: atom_id res chain seq x y z
N MET A 1 13.82 -0.21 -29.35
CA MET A 1 14.44 0.00 -28.02
C MET A 1 14.75 1.48 -27.92
N SER A 2 13.89 2.29 -27.32
CA SER A 2 14.18 3.72 -27.16
C SER A 2 15.38 3.87 -26.24
N GLU A 3 16.29 4.79 -26.58
CA GLU A 3 17.45 5.09 -25.75
C GLU A 3 16.98 5.40 -24.32
N ILE A 4 17.42 4.58 -23.38
CA ILE A 4 17.25 4.84 -21.96
C ILE A 4 18.05 6.12 -21.71
N ASN A 5 17.36 7.21 -21.37
CA ASN A 5 17.97 8.45 -20.93
C ASN A 5 19.12 8.11 -19.97
N LYS A 6 20.35 8.56 -20.29
CA LYS A 6 21.55 8.29 -19.47
C LYS A 6 21.41 8.80 -18.02
N ILE A 7 20.44 9.67 -17.77
CA ILE A 7 20.09 10.20 -16.46
C ILE A 7 18.68 9.72 -16.12
N PRO A 8 18.49 8.89 -15.07
CA PRO A 8 17.16 8.48 -14.63
C PRO A 8 16.31 9.70 -14.21
N SER A 9 15.03 9.68 -14.53
CA SER A 9 14.07 10.67 -14.04
C SER A 9 13.96 10.58 -12.51
N ALA A 10 13.83 11.73 -11.85
CA ALA A 10 13.57 11.79 -10.42
C ALA A 10 12.11 11.41 -10.08
N GLU A 11 11.21 11.57 -11.05
CA GLU A 11 9.79 11.23 -10.94
C GLU A 11 9.45 10.00 -11.77
N ASN A 12 8.47 9.25 -11.30
CA ASN A 12 7.93 8.07 -11.95
C ASN A 12 7.21 8.44 -13.25
N PRO A 13 7.10 7.51 -14.21
CA PRO A 13 6.43 7.77 -15.48
C PRO A 13 4.92 7.99 -15.29
N GLU A 14 4.41 9.09 -15.85
CA GLU A 14 2.97 9.38 -15.92
C GLU A 14 2.28 8.52 -17.00
N THR A 15 2.04 7.24 -16.70
CA THR A 15 1.34 6.32 -17.61
C THR A 15 -0.08 6.06 -17.12
N PHE A 16 -1.08 6.48 -17.88
CA PHE A 16 -2.48 6.20 -17.56
C PHE A 16 -2.86 4.75 -17.86
N THR A 17 -3.43 4.05 -16.88
CA THR A 17 -3.78 2.62 -16.99
C THR A 17 -5.19 2.35 -17.53
N GLY A 18 -5.70 3.22 -18.41
CA GLY A 18 -7.03 3.05 -19.01
C GLY A 18 -8.20 3.27 -18.05
N LEU A 19 -8.20 4.41 -17.34
CA LEU A 19 -9.28 4.82 -16.45
C LEU A 19 -10.63 4.82 -17.20
N LYS A 20 -11.67 4.27 -16.57
CA LYS A 20 -13.04 4.27 -17.11
C LYS A 20 -13.85 5.32 -16.37
N LEU A 21 -14.50 6.21 -17.12
CA LEU A 21 -15.45 7.16 -16.58
C LEU A 21 -16.84 6.54 -16.55
N GLY A 22 -17.57 6.77 -15.47
CA GLY A 22 -18.94 6.32 -15.28
C GLY A 22 -19.71 7.32 -14.41
N PRO A 23 -21.03 7.12 -14.25
CA PRO A 23 -21.81 7.95 -13.34
C PRO A 23 -21.29 7.82 -11.89
N PRO A 24 -21.43 8.87 -11.06
CA PRO A 24 -21.05 8.82 -9.65
C PRO A 24 -21.79 7.70 -8.90
N MET A 25 -21.11 7.09 -7.94
CA MET A 25 -21.72 6.06 -7.07
C MET A 25 -22.65 6.71 -6.04
N ASN A 26 -23.80 6.08 -5.78
CA ASN A 26 -24.78 6.56 -4.80
C ASN A 26 -24.48 6.11 -3.35
N ARG A 27 -23.35 5.41 -3.12
CA ARG A 27 -22.92 4.92 -1.80
C ARG A 27 -21.41 5.06 -1.68
N ALA A 28 -20.94 5.50 -0.51
CA ALA A 28 -19.52 5.68 -0.23
C ALA A 28 -18.82 4.39 0.25
N ALA A 29 -19.56 3.44 0.83
CA ALA A 29 -19.04 2.19 1.38
C ALA A 29 -20.02 1.02 1.19
N GLY A 30 -19.52 -0.22 1.33
CA GLY A 30 -20.33 -1.43 1.28
C GLY A 30 -19.51 -2.72 1.22
N ILE A 31 -20.19 -3.85 1.00
CA ILE A 31 -19.56 -5.17 0.90
C ILE A 31 -18.40 -5.24 -0.11
N PRO A 32 -18.46 -4.59 -1.29
CA PRO A 32 -17.31 -4.57 -2.21
C PRO A 32 -16.05 -3.97 -1.58
N ALA A 33 -16.18 -2.88 -0.82
CA ALA A 33 -15.05 -2.23 -0.15
C ALA A 33 -14.40 -3.17 0.88
N ILE A 34 -15.21 -3.89 1.66
CA ILE A 34 -14.73 -4.89 2.62
C ILE A 34 -13.97 -6.01 1.90
N TYR A 35 -14.56 -6.57 0.84
CA TYR A 35 -13.94 -7.64 0.05
C TYR A 35 -12.59 -7.20 -0.55
N HIS A 36 -12.54 -6.04 -1.19
CA HIS A 36 -11.31 -5.53 -1.82
C HIS A 36 -10.24 -5.17 -0.78
N SER A 37 -10.63 -4.63 0.38
CA SER A 37 -9.72 -4.37 1.49
C SER A 37 -9.08 -5.66 2.00
N LEU A 38 -9.88 -6.67 2.33
CA LEU A 38 -9.37 -7.95 2.84
C LEU A 38 -8.52 -8.69 1.80
N LYS A 39 -8.94 -8.69 0.53
CA LYS A 39 -8.15 -9.26 -0.56
C LYS A 39 -6.76 -8.62 -0.66
N HIS A 40 -6.68 -7.29 -0.55
CA HIS A 40 -5.41 -6.57 -0.58
C HIS A 40 -4.57 -6.89 0.66
N VAL A 41 -5.17 -6.82 1.84
CA VAL A 41 -4.49 -7.11 3.12
C VAL A 41 -3.88 -8.51 3.11
N PHE A 42 -4.65 -9.52 2.69
CA PHE A 42 -4.16 -10.90 2.65
C PHE A 42 -3.13 -11.12 1.56
N GLY A 43 -3.22 -10.40 0.43
CA GLY A 43 -2.24 -10.48 -0.66
C GLY A 43 -0.88 -9.88 -0.31
N GLU A 44 -0.83 -8.87 0.56
CA GLU A 44 0.41 -8.20 0.94
C GLU A 44 1.01 -8.70 2.26
N ALA A 45 0.20 -8.77 3.31
CA ALA A 45 0.65 -9.11 4.66
C ALA A 45 0.45 -10.59 5.01
N GLY A 46 -0.39 -11.31 4.26
CA GLY A 46 -0.88 -12.63 4.63
C GLY A 46 -2.01 -12.56 5.67
N VAL A 47 -2.74 -13.67 5.85
CA VAL A 47 -3.97 -13.69 6.66
C VAL A 47 -3.70 -13.37 8.13
N LEU A 48 -2.79 -14.10 8.77
CA LEU A 48 -2.55 -13.95 10.23
C LEU A 48 -2.03 -12.56 10.58
N ARG A 49 -0.95 -12.13 9.93
CA ARG A 49 -0.31 -10.83 10.19
C ARG A 49 -1.21 -9.67 9.77
N GLY A 50 -1.93 -9.81 8.65
CA GLY A 50 -2.89 -8.82 8.18
C GLY A 50 -4.04 -8.59 9.17
N LEU A 51 -4.68 -9.67 9.65
CA LEU A 51 -5.75 -9.56 10.65
C LEU A 51 -5.22 -9.01 11.99
N GLN A 52 -4.02 -9.43 12.42
CA GLN A 52 -3.40 -8.89 13.62
C GLN A 52 -3.15 -7.38 13.50
N ALA A 53 -2.59 -6.92 12.38
CA ALA A 53 -2.36 -5.50 12.12
C ALA A 53 -3.66 -4.70 12.10
N LEU A 54 -4.69 -5.21 11.42
CA LEU A 54 -6.01 -4.59 11.38
C LEU A 54 -6.65 -4.48 12.78
N SER A 55 -6.56 -5.53 13.60
CA SER A 55 -7.14 -5.53 14.96
C SER A 55 -6.47 -4.55 15.93
N ALA A 56 -5.24 -4.13 15.64
CA ALA A 56 -4.49 -3.17 16.46
C ALA A 56 -4.58 -1.73 15.91
N LEU A 57 -5.09 -1.56 14.69
CA LEU A 57 -5.14 -0.28 14.01
C LEU A 57 -6.17 0.64 14.67
N ASN A 58 -5.73 1.82 15.09
CA ASN A 58 -6.54 2.84 15.77
C ASN A 58 -7.24 2.33 17.05
N GLN A 59 -6.68 1.31 17.70
CA GLN A 59 -7.19 0.77 18.95
C GLN A 59 -6.35 1.23 20.15
N LYS A 60 -6.95 1.25 21.36
CA LYS A 60 -6.21 1.56 22.60
C LYS A 60 -5.08 0.54 22.81
N GLY A 61 -3.84 1.03 22.99
CA GLY A 61 -2.65 0.19 23.10
C GLY A 61 -2.17 -0.42 21.77
N GLY A 62 -2.82 -0.06 20.66
CA GLY A 62 -2.42 -0.38 19.31
C GLY A 62 -1.56 0.71 18.69
N PHE A 63 -1.77 1.00 17.41
CA PHE A 63 -1.04 2.04 16.68
C PHE A 63 -1.95 2.80 15.72
N ASP A 64 -1.57 4.05 15.45
CA ASP A 64 -2.34 4.93 14.59
C ASP A 64 -2.15 4.58 13.11
N CYS A 65 -3.22 4.73 12.34
CA CYS A 65 -3.22 4.47 10.92
C CYS A 65 -2.42 5.57 10.19
N PRO A 66 -1.36 5.20 9.43
CA PRO A 66 -0.50 6.18 8.77
C PRO A 66 -1.17 6.91 7.61
N SER A 67 -2.36 6.43 7.17
CA SER A 67 -3.11 6.94 6.03
C SER A 67 -4.48 7.52 6.44
N CYS A 68 -4.78 7.63 7.74
CA CYS A 68 -6.08 8.13 8.16
C CYS A 68 -6.19 9.65 7.94
N ALA A 69 -7.34 10.05 7.38
CA ALA A 69 -7.71 11.46 7.24
C ALA A 69 -8.49 11.99 8.46
N TRP A 70 -8.87 11.11 9.39
CA TRP A 70 -9.69 11.44 10.57
C TRP A 70 -8.97 11.05 11.86
N PRO A 71 -9.06 11.90 12.91
CA PRO A 71 -8.49 11.60 14.21
C PRO A 71 -9.24 10.46 14.90
N ASP A 72 -8.52 9.70 15.71
CA ASP A 72 -9.12 8.69 16.58
C ASP A 72 -9.97 9.35 17.68
N PRO A 73 -11.15 8.81 18.01
CA PRO A 73 -11.93 9.32 19.12
C PRO A 73 -11.23 9.06 20.47
N ASP A 74 -11.24 10.08 21.33
CA ASP A 74 -10.64 10.03 22.68
C ASP A 74 -11.47 9.19 23.67
N ASP A 75 -12.78 9.14 23.45
CA ASP A 75 -13.75 8.47 24.31
C ASP A 75 -13.94 7.00 23.95
N GLU A 76 -14.89 6.72 23.06
CA GLU A 76 -15.33 5.39 22.64
C GLU A 76 -14.80 5.09 21.25
N ARG A 77 -13.89 4.12 21.19
CA ARG A 77 -13.43 3.52 19.95
C ARG A 77 -14.27 2.28 19.65
N SER A 78 -14.66 2.09 18.39
CA SER A 78 -15.27 0.87 17.87
C SER A 78 -14.38 -0.32 18.16
N GLY A 79 -14.92 -1.28 18.91
CA GLY A 79 -14.22 -2.52 19.26
C GLY A 79 -14.05 -3.50 18.10
N ILE A 80 -14.56 -3.16 16.90
CA ILE A 80 -14.49 -4.03 15.72
C ILE A 80 -13.46 -3.50 14.72
N ALA A 81 -13.53 -2.22 14.36
CA ALA A 81 -12.62 -1.57 13.42
C ALA A 81 -12.79 -0.05 13.47
N GLU A 82 -11.67 0.68 13.41
CA GLU A 82 -11.60 2.15 13.40
C GLU A 82 -10.78 2.66 12.20
N TYR A 83 -11.05 2.16 11.00
CA TYR A 83 -10.27 2.52 9.80
C TYR A 83 -11.10 2.37 8.53
N CYS A 84 -10.69 3.11 7.49
CA CYS A 84 -11.28 3.01 6.16
C CYS A 84 -10.53 1.99 5.28
N GLU A 85 -11.05 1.76 4.06
CA GLU A 85 -10.42 0.88 3.07
C GLU A 85 -8.98 1.31 2.73
N ASN A 86 -8.73 2.62 2.59
CA ASN A 86 -7.38 3.12 2.30
C ASN A 86 -6.43 2.90 3.49
N GLY A 87 -6.92 3.08 4.72
CA GLY A 87 -6.16 2.76 5.93
C GLY A 87 -5.80 1.27 6.02
N ALA A 88 -6.76 0.39 5.70
CA ALA A 88 -6.53 -1.05 5.63
C ALA A 88 -5.49 -1.43 4.55
N LYS A 89 -5.52 -0.80 3.38
CA LYS A 89 -4.54 -1.05 2.31
C LYS A 89 -3.15 -0.48 2.64
N ALA A 90 -3.08 0.69 3.25
CA ALA A 90 -1.83 1.29 3.68
C ALA A 90 -1.12 0.42 4.72
N VAL A 91 -1.84 -0.02 5.76
CA VAL A 91 -1.26 -0.91 6.78
C VAL A 91 -0.87 -2.27 6.18
N ALA A 92 -1.55 -2.75 5.14
CA ALA A 92 -1.16 -3.97 4.45
C ALA A 92 0.19 -3.84 3.75
N ASP A 93 0.41 -2.72 3.06
CA ASP A 93 1.69 -2.44 2.41
C ASP A 93 2.81 -2.25 3.46
N GLU A 94 2.52 -1.69 4.64
CA GLU A 94 3.46 -1.62 5.77
C GLU A 94 3.74 -2.99 6.40
N ALA A 95 2.71 -3.82 6.55
CA ALA A 95 2.81 -5.15 7.15
C ALA A 95 3.35 -6.22 6.19
N THR A 96 3.66 -5.86 4.94
CA THR A 96 4.14 -6.78 3.91
C THR A 96 5.35 -7.60 4.36
N GLN A 97 5.42 -8.84 3.90
CA GLN A 97 6.58 -9.71 4.14
C GLN A 97 7.61 -9.64 3.02
N LYS A 98 7.29 -8.97 1.90
CA LYS A 98 8.20 -8.82 0.77
C LYS A 98 9.36 -7.91 1.14
N LYS A 99 10.59 -8.36 0.87
CA LYS A 99 11.82 -7.64 1.18
C LYS A 99 12.77 -7.69 -0.01
N ILE A 100 13.51 -6.61 -0.19
CA ILE A 100 14.61 -6.50 -1.16
C ILE A 100 15.89 -6.09 -0.43
N GLY A 101 17.03 -6.47 -1.01
CA GLY A 101 18.37 -6.21 -0.48
C GLY A 101 19.40 -6.05 -1.60
N ALA A 102 20.68 -6.11 -1.27
CA ALA A 102 21.80 -5.90 -2.18
C ALA A 102 21.72 -6.78 -3.45
N GLU A 103 21.27 -8.03 -3.33
CA GLU A 103 21.10 -8.93 -4.49
C GLU A 103 20.08 -8.40 -5.51
N PHE A 104 19.01 -7.77 -5.04
CA PHE A 104 18.01 -7.14 -5.92
C PHE A 104 18.65 -5.99 -6.69
N PHE A 105 19.36 -5.09 -5.99
CA PHE A 105 20.00 -3.94 -6.62
C PHE A 105 21.18 -4.31 -7.52
N ALA A 106 21.87 -5.43 -7.25
CA ALA A 106 22.88 -5.98 -8.16
C ALA A 106 22.29 -6.43 -9.52
N LYS A 107 21.00 -6.78 -9.55
CA LYS A 107 20.28 -7.25 -10.74
C LYS A 107 19.49 -6.16 -11.47
N HIS A 108 19.24 -5.03 -10.80
CA HIS A 108 18.37 -3.96 -11.32
C HIS A 108 19.11 -2.62 -11.33
N SER A 109 19.30 -2.04 -12.51
CA SER A 109 19.89 -0.71 -12.64
C SER A 109 18.91 0.37 -12.18
N VAL A 110 19.43 1.48 -11.65
CA VAL A 110 18.62 2.65 -11.25
C VAL A 110 17.81 3.17 -12.43
N ALA A 111 18.38 3.23 -13.63
CA ALA A 111 17.67 3.64 -14.84
C ALA A 111 16.50 2.71 -15.20
N GLY A 112 16.65 1.40 -14.98
CA GLY A 112 15.55 0.45 -15.16
C GLY A 112 14.46 0.63 -14.10
N LEU A 113 14.84 0.83 -12.83
CA LEU A 113 13.89 1.07 -11.75
C LEU A 113 13.11 2.39 -11.94
N ALA A 114 13.76 3.44 -12.43
CA ALA A 114 13.12 4.74 -12.70
C ALA A 114 12.05 4.68 -13.81
N SER A 115 12.03 3.63 -14.63
CA SER A 115 10.97 3.41 -15.63
C SER A 115 9.73 2.69 -15.07
N LEU A 116 9.72 2.34 -13.78
CA LEU A 116 8.61 1.65 -13.13
C LEU A 116 7.65 2.63 -12.46
N SER A 117 6.37 2.29 -12.40
CA SER A 117 5.39 3.06 -11.63
C SER A 117 5.63 2.93 -10.12
N ASP A 118 5.09 3.87 -9.34
CA ASP A 118 5.12 3.80 -7.86
C ASP A 118 4.52 2.49 -7.34
N TYR A 119 3.45 2.04 -7.99
CA TYR A 119 2.82 0.77 -7.69
C TYR A 119 3.82 -0.38 -7.91
N ASP A 120 4.47 -0.45 -9.07
CA ASP A 120 5.42 -1.52 -9.37
C ASP A 120 6.63 -1.53 -8.43
N LEU A 121 7.13 -0.35 -8.06
CA LEU A 121 8.21 -0.19 -7.08
C LEU A 121 7.77 -0.64 -5.69
N GLY A 122 6.64 -0.15 -5.20
CA GLY A 122 6.07 -0.52 -3.90
C GLY A 122 5.83 -2.03 -3.76
N LYS A 123 5.52 -2.71 -4.87
CA LYS A 123 5.31 -4.16 -4.89
C LYS A 123 6.59 -5.00 -4.94
N LYS A 124 7.79 -4.40 -5.06
CA LYS A 124 9.06 -5.14 -4.94
C LYS A 124 9.33 -5.59 -3.51
N GLY A 125 8.88 -4.82 -2.52
CA GLY A 125 9.09 -5.09 -1.09
C GLY A 125 9.94 -4.02 -0.41
N ARG A 126 10.10 -4.14 0.91
CA ARG A 126 10.83 -3.17 1.73
C ARG A 126 12.34 -3.39 1.64
N ILE A 127 13.11 -2.31 1.60
CA ILE A 127 14.58 -2.37 1.71
C ILE A 127 14.90 -2.84 3.13
N ALA A 128 15.49 -4.03 3.25
CA ALA A 128 15.64 -4.73 4.53
C ALA A 128 17.09 -4.80 5.04
N GLU A 129 18.04 -4.24 4.30
CA GLU A 129 19.46 -4.18 4.66
C GLU A 129 20.13 -2.94 4.06
N PRO A 130 21.24 -2.46 4.63
CA PRO A 130 22.10 -1.45 3.99
C PRO A 130 22.60 -1.92 2.62
N LEU A 131 22.71 -0.98 1.67
CA LEU A 131 23.12 -1.21 0.28
C LEU A 131 24.52 -0.68 -0.01
#